data_AF-A0A897MUX0-F1
#
_entry.id   AF-A0A897MUX0-F1
#
_cell.length_a   1.000
_cell.length_b   1.000
_cell.length_c   1.000
_cell.angle_alpha   90.00
_cell.angle_beta   90.00
_cell.angle_gamma   90.00
#
_symmetry.space_group_name_H-M   'P 1'
#
loop_
_entity.id
_entity.type
_entity.pdbx_description
1 polymer ?
#
loop_
_entity_poly.entity_id
_entity_poly.type
_entity_poly.pdbx_seq_one_letter_code
_entity_poly.pdbx_strand_id
1 'polypeptide(L)' 'MIEGAVEVELDGDAERLGPDVAIRLSADQTRQLHNIDDGKVRLLLVSVPE' A
#
# COMPACT_ATOMS: atom_id res chain seq x y z
N MET A 1 6.81 -6.89 2.28
CA MET A 1 6.59 -7.90 1.21
C MET A 1 5.12 -7.90 0.89
N ILE A 2 4.79 -7.80 -0.40
CA ILE A 2 3.42 -7.81 -0.90
C ILE A 2 3.25 -9.07 -1.75
N GLU A 3 2.18 -9.81 -1.53
CA GLU A 3 1.76 -10.89 -2.42
C GLU A 3 0.52 -10.42 -3.17
N GLY A 4 0.63 -10.28 -4.50
CA GLY A 4 -0.43 -9.75 -5.38
C GLY A 4 -0.25 -8.28 -5.72
N ALA A 5 -1.34 -7.59 -6.07
CA ALA A 5 -1.33 -6.18 -6.49
C ALA A 5 -2.35 -5.32 -5.74
N VAL A 6 -1.89 -4.17 -5.25
CA VAL A 6 -2.73 -3.17 -4.54
C VAL A 6 -2.51 -1.80 -5.14
N GLU A 7 -3.57 -1.05 -5.31
CA GLU A 7 -3.50 0.38 -5.57
C GLU A 7 -3.64 1.13 -4.26
N VAL A 8 -2.72 2.06 -3.99
CA VAL A 8 -2.74 2.90 -2.81
C VAL A 8 -2.96 4.33 -3.23
N GLU A 9 -4.05 4.92 -2.77
CA GLU A 9 -4.37 6.33 -2.98
C GLU A 9 -3.81 7.15 -1.81
N LEU A 10 -2.97 8.14 -2.14
CA LEU A 10 -2.27 9.04 -1.25
C LEU A 10 -2.56 10.48 -1.68
N ASP A 11 -3.33 11.22 -0.89
CA ASP A 11 -3.68 12.63 -1.16
C ASP A 11 -4.22 12.91 -2.59
N GLY A 12 -4.89 11.93 -3.19
CA GLY A 12 -5.48 12.00 -4.53
C GLY A 12 -4.60 11.45 -5.66
N ASP A 13 -3.35 11.06 -5.37
CA ASP A 13 -2.49 10.33 -6.29
C ASP A 13 -2.59 8.82 -6.03
N ALA A 14 -2.65 8.01 -7.10
CA ALA A 14 -2.73 6.57 -7.00
C ALA A 14 -1.39 5.91 -7.39
N GLU A 15 -0.86 5.09 -6.48
CA GLU A 15 0.36 4.30 -6.69
C GLU A 15 0.06 2.79 -6.71
N ARG A 16 0.65 2.09 -7.67
CA ARG A 16 0.54 0.63 -7.76
C ARG A 16 1.65 -0.05 -6.98
N LEU A 17 1.27 -0.83 -5.98
CA LEU A 17 2.14 -1.68 -5.19
C LEU A 17 2.10 -3.13 -5.68
N GLY A 18 3.28 -3.67 -5.95
CA GLY A 18 3.52 -5.07 -6.26
C GLY A 18 4.60 -5.68 -5.34
N PRO A 19 5.05 -6.92 -5.61
CA PRO A 19 5.95 -7.66 -4.73
C PRO A 19 7.28 -6.95 -4.41
N ASP A 20 7.80 -6.20 -5.37
CA ASP A 20 9.10 -5.53 -5.30
C ASP A 20 9.00 -4.03 -4.97
N VAL A 21 7.79 -3.53 -4.72
CA VAL A 21 7.53 -2.11 -4.48
C VAL A 21 7.15 -1.91 -3.01
N ALA A 22 7.82 -0.97 -2.36
CA ALA A 22 7.49 -0.50 -1.03
C ALA A 22 7.38 1.02 -1.05
N ILE A 23 6.38 1.55 -0.35
CA ILE A 23 6.18 2.98 -0.14
C ILE A 23 6.31 3.32 1.33
N ARG A 24 6.68 4.56 1.61
CA ARG A 24 6.66 5.13 2.95
C ARG A 24 5.40 5.95 3.12
N LEU A 25 4.66 5.65 4.17
CA LEU A 25 3.44 6.37 4.52
C LEU A 25 3.77 7.41 5.60
N SER A 26 3.30 8.64 5.41
CA SER A 26 3.35 9.66 6.46
C SER A 26 2.22 9.47 7.48
N ALA A 27 2.42 9.92 8.72
CA ALA A 27 1.45 9.71 9.80
C ALA A 27 0.17 10.55 9.61
N ASP A 28 0.31 11.74 9.03
CA ASP A 28 -0.72 12.74 8.76
C ASP A 28 -1.45 12.53 7.42
N GLN A 29 -0.91 11.68 6.56
CA GLN A 29 -1.45 11.40 5.23
C GLN A 29 -2.66 10.46 5.29
N THR A 30 -3.76 10.86 4.64
CA THR A 30 -4.93 10.00 4.45
C THR A 30 -4.64 9.01 3.33
N ARG A 31 -5.01 7.74 3.54
CA ARG A 31 -4.67 6.63 2.66
C ARG A 31 -5.86 5.72 2.44
N GLN A 32 -6.04 5.28 1.20
CA GLN A 32 -6.97 4.20 0.84
C GLN A 32 -6.20 3.10 0.14
N LEU A 33 -6.51 1.84 0.46
CA LEU A 33 -5.90 0.68 -0.18
C LEU A 33 -6.99 -0.12 -0.91
N HIS A 34 -6.79 -0.30 -2.21
CA HIS A 34 -7.70 -1.03 -3.09
C HIS A 34 -7.01 -2.30 -3.59
N ASN A 35 -7.60 -3.46 -3.29
CA ASN A 35 -7.16 -4.71 -3.91
C ASN A 35 -7.55 -4.67 -5.40
N ILE A 36 -6.56 -4.74 -6.28
CA ILE A 36 -6.75 -4.74 -7.74
C ILE A 36 -6.38 -6.08 -8.38
N ASP A 37 -6.07 -7.08 -7.54
CA ASP A 37 -5.81 -8.45 -7.98
C ASP A 37 -7.11 -9.26 -7.98
N ASP A 38 -7.21 -10.24 -8.87
CA ASP A 38 -8.36 -11.16 -8.94
C ASP A 38 -8.44 -12.06 -7.69
N GLY A 39 -7.33 -12.18 -6.96
CA GLY A 39 -7.16 -12.99 -5.77
C GLY A 39 -7.12 -12.21 -4.46
N LYS A 40 -6.74 -12.93 -3.39
CA LYS A 40 -6.43 -12.31 -2.09
C LYS A 40 -5.04 -11.70 -2.14
N VAL A 41 -4.90 -10.49 -1.59
CA VAL A 41 -3.61 -9.84 -1.41
C VAL A 41 -3.18 -9.90 0.04
N ARG A 42 -1.88 -10.13 0.27
CA ARG A 42 -1.24 -9.99 1.58
C ARG A 42 -0.24 -8.84 1.56
N LEU A 43 -0.33 -7.98 2.57
CA LEU A 43 0.49 -6.79 2.75
C LEU A 43 1.14 -6.82 4.14
N LEU A 44 2.36 -6.30 4.25
CA LEU A 44 3.02 -6.08 5.53
C LEU A 44 3.11 -4.57 5.80
N LEU A 45 2.49 -4.12 6.89
CA LEU A 45 2.66 -2.77 7.40
C LEU A 45 3.66 -2.79 8.55
N VAL A 46 4.69 -1.95 8.45
CA VAL A 46 5.69 -1.76 9.50
C VAL A 46 5.60 -0.31 9.97
N SER A 47 5.27 -0.11 11.24
CA SER A 47 5.36 1.18 11.90
C SER A 47 6.57 1.20 12.84
N VAL A 48 7.23 2.35 12.92
CA VAL A 48 8.26 2.62 13.91
C VAL A 48 7.68 3.65 14.86
N PRO A 49 7.62 3.41 16.18
CA PRO A 49 7.19 4.43 17.13
C PRO A 49 8.16 5.61 17.10
N GLU A 50 7.64 6.83 17.23
CA GLU A 50 8.44 8.05 17.43
C GLU A 50 9.08 8.10 18.82
#